data_AF-A0A9P9BT85-F1
#
_entry.id   AF-A0A9P9BT85-F1
#
_cell.length_a   1.000
_cell.length_b   1.000
_cell.length_c   1.000
_cell.angle_alpha   90.00
_cell.angle_beta   90.00
_cell.angle_gamma   90.00
#
_symmetry.space_group_name_H-M   'P 1'
#
loop_
_entity.id
_entity.type
_entity.pdbx_description
1 polymer ?
#
loop_
_entity_poly.entity_id
_entity_poly.type
_entity_poly.pdbx_seq_one_letter_code
_entity_poly.pdbx_strand_id
1 'polypeptide(L)'
;QTKVHYKGKEEDFIIFLDDLEAYKKWQSDKSVPLAHFISAFKIFITHKQGNQGQFDDASKATLENEFGTSGEDDVIKVILEKGTV
;
A
#
# COMPACT_ATOMS: atom_id res chain seq x y z
N GLN A 1 14.70 1.69 -2.61
CA GLN A 1 13.32 1.90 -2.11
C GLN A 1 12.52 0.68 -2.52
N THR A 2 11.99 -0.04 -1.54
CA THR A 2 11.17 -1.23 -1.78
C THR A 2 9.73 -0.76 -1.99
N LYS A 3 8.99 -1.34 -2.93
CA LYS A 3 7.59 -0.98 -3.14
C LYS A 3 6.73 -2.23 -3.12
N VAL A 4 5.58 -2.16 -2.47
CA VAL A 4 4.57 -3.22 -2.50
C VAL A 4 3.54 -2.81 -3.52
N HIS A 5 3.38 -3.61 -4.56
CA HIS A 5 2.36 -3.44 -5.57
C HIS A 5 1.19 -4.39 -5.31
N TYR A 6 0.00 -3.84 -5.22
CA TYR A 6 -1.23 -4.59 -5.13
C TYR A 6 -2.10 -4.29 -6.34
N LYS A 7 -2.42 -5.34 -7.09
CA LYS A 7 -3.31 -5.25 -8.23
C LYS A 7 -4.76 -5.37 -7.74
N GLY A 8 -5.46 -4.24 -7.73
CA GLY A 8 -6.88 -4.19 -7.41
C GLY A 8 -7.77 -4.68 -8.56
N LYS A 9 -9.07 -4.45 -8.47
CA LYS A 9 -10.02 -4.79 -9.54
C LYS A 9 -10.01 -3.70 -10.60
N GLU A 10 -10.23 -2.46 -10.18
CA GLU A 10 -10.29 -1.31 -11.07
C GLU A 10 -9.00 -0.50 -11.08
N GLU A 11 -8.25 -0.46 -9.99
CA GLU A 11 -7.05 0.36 -9.86
C GLU A 11 -5.88 -0.42 -9.25
N ASP A 12 -4.66 -0.01 -9.57
CA ASP A 12 -3.43 -0.60 -9.07
C ASP A 12 -2.83 0.28 -7.98
N PHE A 13 -2.53 -0.32 -6.84
CA PHE A 13 -2.08 0.38 -5.63
C PHE A 13 -0.61 0.08 -5.34
N ILE A 14 0.12 1.11 -4.91
CA ILE A 14 1.52 1.00 -4.54
C ILE A 14 1.75 1.66 -3.18
N ILE A 15 2.53 0.99 -2.34
CA ILE A 15 3.04 1.54 -1.09
C ILE A 15 4.56 1.45 -1.11
N PHE A 16 5.23 2.51 -0.67
CA PHE A 16 6.67 2.54 -0.55
C PHE A 16 7.10 2.15 0.86
N LEU A 17 8.02 1.21 0.93
CA LEU A 17 8.66 0.76 2.16
C LEU A 17 10.08 1.32 2.22
N ASP A 18 10.41 1.92 3.35
CA ASP A 18 11.79 2.30 3.69
C ASP A 18 12.57 1.13 4.27
N ASP A 19 11.91 0.24 5.01
CA ASP A 19 12.57 -0.87 5.70
C ASP A 19 11.87 -2.22 5.45
N LEU A 20 12.53 -3.07 4.67
CA LEU A 20 12.03 -4.42 4.34
C LEU A 20 12.11 -5.36 5.56
N GLU A 21 13.11 -5.18 6.43
CA GLU A 21 13.29 -6.04 7.61
C GLU A 21 12.20 -5.79 8.63
N ALA A 22 11.85 -4.52 8.84
CA ALA A 22 10.72 -4.14 9.67
C ALA A 22 9.37 -4.60 9.09
N TYR A 23 9.20 -4.57 7.77
CA TYR A 23 8.04 -5.19 7.11
C TYR A 23 7.97 -6.70 7.34
N LYS A 24 9.08 -7.43 7.20
CA LYS A 24 9.13 -8.88 7.49
C LYS A 24 8.84 -9.19 8.96
N LYS A 25 9.33 -8.36 9.88
CA LYS A 25 8.97 -8.44 11.30
C LYS A 25 7.48 -8.20 11.48
N TRP A 26 6.91 -7.17 10.84
CA TRP A 26 5.48 -6.87 10.89
C TRP A 26 4.61 -8.01 10.36
N GLN A 27 5.05 -8.72 9.32
CA GLN A 27 4.35 -9.91 8.82
C GLN A 27 4.22 -10.99 9.89
N SER A 28 5.19 -11.10 10.80
CA SER A 28 5.15 -12.06 11.93
C SER A 28 4.53 -11.47 13.19
N ASP A 29 4.71 -10.16 13.43
CA ASP A 29 4.26 -9.43 14.61
C ASP A 29 3.52 -8.14 14.22
N LYS A 30 2.19 -8.17 14.30
CA LYS A 30 1.34 -7.04 13.91
C LYS A 30 1.36 -5.87 14.90
N SER A 31 2.16 -5.92 15.97
CA SER A 31 2.31 -4.83 16.94
C SER A 31 3.27 -3.74 16.44
N VAL A 32 4.07 -4.03 15.40
CA VAL A 32 4.96 -3.05 14.78
C VAL A 32 4.14 -1.96 14.08
N PRO A 33 4.34 -0.67 14.41
CA PRO A 33 3.64 0.42 13.73
C PRO A 33 4.01 0.48 12.25
N LEU A 34 3.00 0.62 11.40
CA LEU A 34 3.15 0.77 9.96
C LEU A 34 4.03 1.98 9.58
N ALA A 35 3.89 3.10 10.29
CA ALA A 35 4.68 4.31 10.11
C ALA A 35 6.20 4.12 10.34
N HIS A 36 6.63 3.01 10.94
CA HIS A 36 8.04 2.74 11.21
C HIS A 36 8.80 2.22 9.99
N PHE A 37 8.10 1.66 9.00
CA PHE A 37 8.71 1.01 7.84
C PHE A 37 8.10 1.43 6.50
N ILE A 38 6.99 2.16 6.52
CA ILE A 38 6.38 2.79 5.35
C ILE A 38 6.99 4.17 5.16
N SER A 39 7.46 4.44 3.93
CA SER A 39 8.21 5.66 3.60
C SER A 39 7.34 6.91 3.54
N ALA A 40 6.16 6.78 2.97
CA ALA A 40 5.11 7.79 3.02
C ALA A 40 3.83 7.06 3.41
N PHE A 41 3.20 7.47 4.50
CA PHE A 41 1.92 6.91 4.96
C PHE A 41 0.78 7.36 4.05
N LYS A 42 0.89 6.96 2.78
CA LYS A 42 0.09 7.37 1.63
C LYS A 42 -0.02 6.17 0.71
N ILE A 43 -1.22 5.99 0.17
CA ILE A 43 -1.52 4.95 -0.79
C ILE A 43 -1.45 5.59 -2.16
N PHE A 44 -0.58 5.07 -3.02
CA PHE A 44 -0.42 5.60 -4.37
C PHE A 44 -1.19 4.74 -5.36
N ILE A 45 -1.78 5.37 -6.37
CA ILE A 45 -2.38 4.69 -7.52
C ILE A 45 -1.57 4.92 -8.78
N THR A 46 -1.55 3.94 -9.68
CA THR A 46 -0.79 4.02 -10.94
C THR A 46 -1.66 4.21 -12.18
N HIS A 47 -2.99 4.29 -12.03
CA HIS A 47 -3.94 4.36 -13.14
C HIS A 47 -3.71 3.28 -14.22
N LYS A 48 -3.23 2.09 -13.79
CA LYS A 48 -2.84 0.98 -14.68
C LYS A 48 -1.72 1.31 -15.68
N GLN A 49 -0.97 2.41 -15.48
CA GLN A 49 0.20 2.77 -16.28
C GLN A 49 1.47 2.03 -15.86
N GLY A 50 1.38 1.13 -14.87
CA GLY A 50 2.48 0.31 -14.40
C GLY A 50 3.43 1.06 -13.47
N ASN A 51 4.67 0.57 -13.37
CA ASN A 51 5.62 1.01 -12.35
C ASN A 51 6.49 2.23 -12.73
N GLN A 52 6.30 2.79 -13.93
CA GLN A 52 7.07 3.91 -14.46
C GLN A 52 6.08 5.01 -14.87
N GLY A 53 5.65 5.82 -13.91
CA GLY A 53 4.66 6.87 -14.12
C GLY A 53 4.56 7.79 -12.92
N GLN A 54 3.74 8.84 -13.07
CA GLN A 54 3.37 9.70 -11.94
C GLN A 54 2.44 8.91 -11.02
N PHE A 55 2.71 8.97 -9.73
CA PHE A 55 1.88 8.33 -8.72
C PHE A 55 0.95 9.37 -8.13
N ASP A 56 -0.35 9.09 -8.19
CA ASP A 56 -1.37 9.92 -7.57
C ASP A 56 -1.79 9.34 -6.23
N ASP A 57 -2.29 10.20 -5.34
CA ASP A 57 -2.79 9.80 -4.04
C ASP A 57 -4.18 9.15 -4.20
N ALA A 58 -4.39 8.01 -3.55
CA ALA A 58 -5.66 7.30 -3.65
C ALA A 58 -6.78 8.11 -2.99
N SER A 59 -7.79 8.48 -3.76
CA SER A 59 -8.98 9.15 -3.21
C SER A 59 -9.78 8.21 -2.31
N LYS A 60 -10.41 8.73 -1.25
CA LYS A 60 -11.28 7.95 -0.34
C LYS A 60 -12.34 7.13 -1.08
N ALA A 61 -12.92 7.69 -2.14
CA ALA A 61 -13.88 7.00 -2.99
C ALA A 61 -13.27 5.78 -3.69
N THR A 62 -12.04 5.88 -4.18
CA THR A 62 -11.31 4.75 -4.78
C THR A 62 -11.07 3.66 -3.74
N LEU A 63 -10.65 4.05 -2.52
CA LEU A 63 -10.42 3.13 -1.41
C LEU A 63 -11.70 2.38 -1.02
N GLU A 64 -12.82 3.09 -0.87
CA GLU A 64 -14.12 2.48 -0.54
C GLU A 64 -14.61 1.55 -1.65
N ASN A 65 -14.46 1.89 -2.92
CA ASN A 65 -14.89 1.02 -4.03
C ASN A 65 -14.04 -0.26 -4.13
N GLU A 66 -12.73 -0.16 -3.91
CA GLU A 66 -11.81 -1.29 -4.09
C GLU A 66 -11.70 -2.18 -2.84
N PHE A 67 -11.64 -1.57 -1.65
CA PHE A 67 -11.42 -2.27 -0.38
C PHE A 67 -12.67 -2.32 0.51
N GLY A 68 -13.73 -1.56 0.20
CA GLY A 68 -14.92 -1.45 1.04
C GLY A 68 -14.74 -0.53 2.25
N THR A 69 -13.61 0.19 2.34
CA THR A 69 -13.28 1.11 3.44
C THR A 69 -12.44 2.28 2.93
N SER A 70 -12.65 3.47 3.50
CA SER A 70 -11.77 4.64 3.29
C SER A 70 -10.70 4.79 4.37
N GLY A 71 -10.59 3.82 5.28
CA GLY A 71 -9.56 3.79 6.31
C GLY A 71 -8.21 3.41 5.72
N GLU A 72 -7.31 4.39 5.57
CA GLU A 72 -5.98 4.21 4.99
C GLU A 72 -5.17 3.11 5.70
N ASP A 73 -5.23 3.05 7.04
CA ASP A 73 -4.51 2.05 7.84
C ASP A 73 -4.94 0.62 7.50
N ASP A 74 -6.25 0.40 7.30
CA ASP A 74 -6.81 -0.91 6.96
C ASP A 74 -6.44 -1.31 5.53
N VAL A 75 -6.56 -0.37 4.59
CA VAL A 75 -6.16 -0.58 3.19
C VAL A 75 -4.67 -0.90 3.08
N ILE A 76 -3.82 -0.15 3.78
CA ILE A 76 -2.38 -0.38 3.81
C ILE A 76 -2.09 -1.81 4.26
N LYS A 77 -2.73 -2.29 5.34
CA LYS A 77 -2.56 -3.67 5.80
C LYS A 77 -2.93 -4.68 4.72
N VAL A 78 -4.06 -4.50 4.06
CA VAL A 78 -4.50 -5.39 2.97
C VAL A 78 -3.50 -5.40 1.82
N ILE A 79 -3.01 -4.23 1.39
CA ILE A 79 -1.99 -4.12 0.33
C ILE A 79 -0.69 -4.80 0.77
N LEU A 80 -0.28 -4.62 2.01
CA LEU A 80 0.93 -5.24 2.57
C LEU A 80 0.82 -6.76 2.69
N GLU A 81 -0.38 -7.31 2.93
CA GLU A 81 -0.61 -8.75 3.07
C GLU A 81 -0.85 -9.47 1.74
N LYS A 82 -1.54 -8.80 0.80
CA LYS A 82 -1.92 -9.40 -0.48
C LYS A 82 -1.07 -8.92 -1.66
N GLY A 83 -0.36 -7.80 -1.49
CA GLY A 83 0.51 -7.24 -2.51
C GLY A 83 1.82 -7.99 -2.63
N THR A 84 2.58 -7.61 -3.64
CA THR A 84 3.87 -8.22 -3.99
C THR A 84 4.96 -7.15 -3.87
N VAL A 85 6.04 -7.47 -3.15
CA VAL A 85 7.25 -6.65 -3.04
C VAL A 85 8.10 -6.75 -4.31
#